data_AF-A0A485PJV2-F1
#
_entry.id   AF-A0A485PJV2-F1
#
_cell.length_a   1.000
_cell.length_b   1.000
_cell.length_c   1.000
_cell.angle_alpha   90.00
_cell.angle_beta   90.00
_cell.angle_gamma   90.00
#
_symmetry.space_group_name_H-M   'P 1'
#
loop_
_entity.id
_entity.type
_entity.pdbx_description
1 polymer ?
#
loop_
_entity_poly.entity_id
_entity_poly.type
_entity_poly.pdbx_seq_one_letter_code
_entity_poly.pdbx_strand_id
1 'polypeptide(L)'
;MGRGVAMMRGHQTNPAPGGAGGMTGCPLVPAFPTGRPGRLQRHLLSGEFDQLRDFPIFESNFVQVTRLGEVANKVTMGVAASSPALELPDLLLLAGPAKDNGRLQLFG
;
A
#
# COMPACT_ATOMS: atom_id res chain seq x y z
N MET A 1 12.77 -25.50 63.22
CA MET A 1 11.92 -24.65 62.34
C MET A 1 10.77 -25.53 61.84
N GLY A 2 9.47 -25.25 61.94
CA GLY A 2 8.68 -24.09 62.33
C GLY A 2 7.44 -24.03 61.42
N ARG A 3 6.23 -24.26 62.00
CA ARG A 3 4.89 -23.74 61.62
C ARG A 3 4.41 -23.98 60.17
N GLY A 4 3.17 -24.36 59.84
CA GLY A 4 1.88 -24.44 60.52
C GLY A 4 0.80 -24.80 59.46
N VAL A 5 -0.37 -25.22 59.93
CA VAL A 5 -1.53 -25.68 59.15
C VAL A 5 -2.49 -24.54 58.73
N ALA A 6 -3.31 -24.85 57.70
CA ALA A 6 -4.63 -24.26 57.36
C ALA A 6 -4.62 -22.85 56.69
N MET A 7 -5.53 -22.46 55.78
CA MET A 7 -7.00 -22.56 55.76
C MET A 7 -7.62 -22.40 54.34
N MET A 8 -8.91 -22.72 54.27
CA MET A 8 -9.91 -22.79 53.18
C MET A 8 -10.25 -21.52 52.36
N ARG A 9 -10.70 -21.78 51.11
CA ARG A 9 -11.96 -21.33 50.44
C ARG A 9 -12.29 -19.83 50.28
N GLY A 10 -12.52 -19.42 49.03
CA GLY A 10 -13.33 -18.24 48.66
C GLY A 10 -13.30 -18.03 47.13
N HIS A 11 -14.26 -18.57 46.39
CA HIS A 11 -15.52 -17.94 45.94
C HIS A 11 -15.41 -17.38 44.51
N GLN A 12 -16.29 -17.87 43.63
CA GLN A 12 -16.53 -17.36 42.27
C GLN A 12 -16.78 -15.85 42.30
N THR A 13 -16.36 -15.15 41.24
CA THR A 13 -17.21 -14.21 40.49
C THR A 13 -16.54 -13.90 39.15
N ASN A 14 -17.24 -14.15 38.06
CA ASN A 14 -16.97 -13.55 36.76
C ASN A 14 -17.61 -12.14 36.77
N PRO A 15 -16.91 -11.08 36.34
CA PRO A 15 -17.59 -9.96 35.71
C PRO A 15 -16.95 -9.65 34.36
N ALA A 16 -17.76 -9.72 33.31
CA ALA A 16 -17.48 -9.00 32.08
C ALA A 16 -17.41 -7.49 32.36
N PRO A 17 -16.59 -6.72 31.62
CA PRO A 17 -16.85 -5.31 31.43
C PRO A 17 -17.42 -5.10 30.03
N GLY A 18 -18.72 -4.83 29.99
CA GLY A 18 -19.24 -3.89 29.01
C GLY A 18 -18.80 -2.48 29.42
N GLY A 19 -18.40 -1.65 28.45
CA GLY A 19 -18.00 -0.28 28.70
C GLY A 19 -17.62 0.43 27.41
N ALA A 20 -18.51 1.30 26.96
CA ALA A 20 -18.35 2.16 25.80
C ALA A 20 -17.06 3.00 25.84
N GLY A 21 -16.37 3.13 24.71
CA GLY A 21 -15.25 4.06 24.59
C GLY A 21 -14.40 3.80 23.37
N GLY A 22 -14.57 4.65 22.35
CA GLY A 22 -13.63 4.77 21.25
C GLY A 22 -13.85 3.77 20.12
N MET A 23 -14.57 4.21 19.10
CA MET A 23 -14.29 3.83 17.72
C MET A 23 -12.86 4.28 17.36
N THR A 24 -11.84 3.67 17.95
CA THR A 24 -10.50 3.70 17.38
C THR A 24 -10.60 2.85 16.14
N GLY A 25 -10.74 3.55 15.00
CA GLY A 25 -10.82 2.93 13.69
C GLY A 25 -9.77 1.83 13.56
N CYS A 26 -10.16 0.76 12.88
CA CYS A 26 -9.24 -0.29 12.44
C CYS A 26 -7.93 0.38 12.04
N PRO A 27 -6.77 0.02 12.62
CA PRO A 27 -5.50 0.57 12.17
C PRO A 27 -5.49 0.39 10.67
N LEU A 28 -5.51 1.50 9.92
CA LEU A 28 -5.49 1.47 8.47
C LEU A 28 -4.09 0.99 8.13
N VAL A 29 -3.90 -0.33 8.17
CA VAL A 29 -2.70 -0.97 7.66
C VAL A 29 -2.60 -0.45 6.23
N PRO A 30 -1.52 0.26 5.86
CA PRO A 30 -1.41 0.79 4.53
C PRO A 30 -1.60 -0.39 3.57
N ALA A 31 -2.65 -0.37 2.76
CA ALA A 31 -2.95 -1.43 1.78
C ALA A 31 -1.88 -1.49 0.66
N PHE A 32 -0.89 -0.60 0.75
CA PHE A 32 0.19 -0.47 -0.20
C PHE A 32 1.28 -1.51 0.11
N PRO A 33 1.84 -2.13 -0.93
CA PRO A 33 2.86 -3.14 -0.74
C PRO A 33 4.09 -2.53 -0.05
N THR A 34 4.47 -3.05 1.12
CA THR A 34 5.75 -2.75 1.79
C THR A 34 6.93 -3.48 1.14
N GLY A 35 6.78 -3.84 -0.14
CA GLY A 35 7.77 -4.57 -0.93
C GLY A 35 8.82 -3.65 -1.54
N ARG A 36 9.79 -4.24 -2.25
CA ARG A 36 10.77 -3.45 -3.01
C ARG A 36 10.04 -2.62 -4.08
N PRO A 37 10.39 -1.32 -4.24
CA PRO A 37 9.78 -0.46 -5.25
C PRO A 37 9.85 -1.10 -6.64
N GLY A 38 8.74 -1.01 -7.35
CA GLY A 38 8.62 -1.57 -8.69
C GLY A 38 9.41 -0.77 -9.73
N ARG A 39 9.24 -1.10 -11.01
CA ARG A 39 10.09 -0.54 -12.07
C ARG A 39 9.74 0.91 -12.37
N LEU A 40 8.46 1.27 -12.29
CA LEU A 40 8.00 2.65 -12.48
C LEU A 40 8.42 3.50 -11.27
N GLN A 41 8.17 3.03 -10.05
CA GLN A 41 8.61 3.72 -8.83
C GLN A 41 10.12 3.97 -8.82
N ARG A 42 10.95 2.97 -9.21
CA ARG A 42 12.41 3.17 -9.34
C ARG A 42 12.79 4.20 -10.40
N HIS A 43 12.03 4.30 -11.48
CA HIS A 43 12.29 5.31 -12.51
C HIS A 43 12.00 6.72 -11.98
N LEU A 44 10.89 6.90 -11.25
CA LEU A 44 10.50 8.18 -10.65
C LEU A 44 11.51 8.66 -9.59
N LEU A 45 12.18 7.74 -8.89
CA LEU A 45 13.25 8.05 -7.92
C LEU A 45 14.54 8.61 -8.54
N SER A 46 14.68 8.56 -9.87
CA SER A 46 15.94 8.84 -10.56
C SER A 46 15.86 9.99 -11.56
N GLY A 47 14.84 10.85 -11.47
CA GLY A 47 14.58 11.85 -12.50
C GLY A 47 13.69 13.02 -12.05
N GLU A 48 13.09 13.70 -13.03
CA GLU A 48 12.38 14.97 -12.87
C GLU A 48 11.04 14.86 -12.10
N PHE A 49 10.65 13.64 -11.74
CA PHE A 49 9.39 13.33 -11.06
C PHE A 49 9.57 13.10 -9.56
N ASP A 50 10.58 13.72 -8.95
CA ASP A 50 10.87 13.61 -7.51
C ASP A 50 9.66 13.93 -6.61
N GLN A 51 8.71 14.74 -7.09
CA GLN A 51 7.46 15.03 -6.37
C GLN A 51 6.63 13.76 -6.14
N LEU A 52 6.74 12.76 -7.02
CA LEU A 52 5.98 11.52 -6.95
C LEU A 52 6.66 10.42 -6.12
N ARG A 53 7.89 10.65 -5.64
CA ARG A 53 8.70 9.64 -4.97
C ARG A 53 8.09 9.15 -3.65
N ASP A 54 7.39 10.05 -2.96
CA ASP A 54 6.88 9.84 -1.61
C ASP A 54 5.39 9.42 -1.61
N PHE A 55 4.73 9.41 -2.78
CA PHE A 55 3.35 8.97 -2.90
C PHE A 55 3.25 7.45 -2.98
N PRO A 56 2.22 6.84 -2.36
CA PRO A 56 1.88 5.46 -2.63
C PRO A 56 1.44 5.31 -4.10
N ILE A 57 2.13 4.44 -4.84
CA ILE A 57 1.83 4.17 -6.25
C ILE A 57 1.48 2.69 -6.38
N PHE A 58 0.26 2.40 -6.84
CA PHE A 58 -0.07 1.07 -7.32
C PHE A 58 0.38 0.94 -8.76
N GLU A 59 1.42 0.15 -9.01
CA GLU A 59 1.92 -0.11 -10.35
C GLU A 59 1.64 -1.54 -10.83
N SER A 60 1.43 -1.68 -12.14
CA SER A 60 1.34 -2.99 -12.81
C SER A 60 1.68 -2.88 -14.30
N ASN A 61 1.97 -4.01 -14.92
CA ASN A 61 2.26 -4.10 -16.35
C ASN A 61 1.00 -4.48 -17.11
N PHE A 62 0.66 -3.67 -18.10
CA PHE A 62 -0.48 -3.85 -18.98
C PHE A 62 -0.04 -3.96 -20.43
N VAL A 63 -0.93 -4.54 -21.22
CA VAL A 63 -0.77 -4.66 -22.66
C VAL A 63 -1.96 -3.95 -23.30
N GLN A 64 -1.67 -2.95 -24.12
CA GLN A 64 -2.69 -2.31 -24.92
C GLN A 64 -3.02 -3.22 -26.11
N VAL A 65 -4.30 -3.49 -26.30
CA VAL A 65 -4.81 -4.32 -27.40
C VAL A 65 -5.55 -3.48 -28.44
N THR A 66 -5.45 -3.85 -29.71
CA THR A 66 -6.22 -3.25 -30.80
C THR A 66 -7.67 -3.78 -30.78
N ARG A 67 -8.55 -3.18 -31.60
CA ARG A 67 -9.91 -3.70 -31.79
C ARG A 67 -9.94 -5.13 -32.36
N LEU A 68 -8.86 -5.56 -32.98
CA LEU A 68 -8.69 -6.91 -33.52
C LEU A 68 -8.12 -7.91 -32.49
N GLY A 69 -7.82 -7.44 -31.26
CA GLY A 69 -7.24 -8.26 -30.20
C GLY A 69 -5.72 -8.40 -30.26
N GLU A 70 -5.05 -7.66 -31.15
CA GLU A 70 -3.60 -7.71 -31.30
C GLU A 70 -2.91 -6.84 -30.26
N VAL A 71 -1.70 -7.20 -29.84
CA VAL A 71 -0.90 -6.39 -28.92
C VAL A 71 -0.33 -5.16 -29.66
N ALA A 72 -0.78 -3.97 -29.26
CA ALA A 72 -0.29 -2.70 -29.80
C ALA A 72 0.91 -2.17 -29.00
N ASN A 73 0.87 -2.26 -27.67
CA ASN A 73 1.92 -1.72 -26.80
C ASN A 73 1.99 -2.47 -25.46
N LYS A 74 3.17 -2.46 -24.84
CA LYS A 74 3.38 -2.91 -23.45
C LYS A 74 3.67 -1.68 -22.60
N VAL A 75 2.86 -1.45 -21.59
CA VAL A 75 2.95 -0.26 -20.75
C VAL A 75 2.99 -0.64 -19.28
N THR A 76 3.82 0.03 -18.50
CA THR A 76 3.72 0.02 -17.04
C THR A 76 2.82 1.17 -16.64
N MET A 77 1.73 0.87 -15.94
CA MET A 77 0.77 1.85 -15.45
C MET A 77 0.96 2.02 -13.94
N GLY A 78 0.91 3.25 -13.46
CA GLY A 78 0.90 3.61 -12.04
C GLY A 78 -0.30 4.46 -11.70
N VAL A 79 -0.96 4.18 -10.59
CA VAL A 79 -2.08 4.98 -10.07
C VAL A 79 -1.67 5.56 -8.72
N ALA A 80 -1.85 6.87 -8.54
CA ALA A 80 -1.44 7.59 -7.35
C ALA A 80 -2.44 8.70 -7.00
N ALA A 81 -2.41 9.14 -5.74
CA ALA A 81 -3.04 10.38 -5.31
C ALA A 81 -1.99 11.49 -5.29
N SER A 82 -2.33 12.67 -5.82
CA SER A 82 -1.50 13.88 -5.78
C SER A 82 -1.31 14.44 -4.37
N SER A 83 -2.16 14.04 -3.43
CA SER A 83 -2.11 14.44 -2.03
C SER A 83 -2.55 13.29 -1.11
N PRO A 84 -1.92 13.12 0.06
CA PRO A 84 -2.37 12.16 1.07
C PRO A 84 -3.77 12.48 1.64
N ALA A 85 -4.28 13.69 1.42
CA ALA A 85 -5.62 14.08 1.85
C ALA A 85 -6.73 13.57 0.90
N LEU A 86 -6.39 13.07 -0.29
CA LEU A 86 -7.36 12.52 -1.22
C LEU A 86 -7.65 11.07 -0.89
N GLU A 87 -8.95 10.75 -0.78
CA GLU A 87 -9.40 9.37 -0.56
C GLU A 87 -9.33 8.51 -1.83
N LEU A 88 -9.30 9.16 -3.01
CA LEU A 88 -9.25 8.51 -4.32
C LEU A 88 -8.05 9.01 -5.13
N PRO A 89 -7.44 8.15 -5.97
CA PRO A 89 -6.36 8.57 -6.85
C PRO A 89 -6.88 9.46 -7.97
N ASP A 90 -6.09 10.47 -8.30
CA ASP A 90 -6.34 11.45 -9.36
C ASP A 90 -5.21 11.50 -10.40
N LEU A 91 -4.12 10.74 -10.19
CA LEU A 91 -2.99 10.63 -11.10
C LEU A 91 -2.94 9.25 -11.76
N LEU A 92 -2.81 9.25 -13.09
CA LEU A 92 -2.51 8.07 -13.90
C LEU A 92 -1.18 8.27 -14.62
N LEU A 93 -0.20 7.45 -14.27
CA LEU A 93 1.13 7.43 -14.86
C LEU A 93 1.20 6.29 -15.87
N LEU A 94 1.68 6.58 -17.08
CA LEU A 94 1.93 5.57 -18.09
C LEU A 94 3.38 5.63 -18.51
N ALA A 95 4.04 4.49 -18.54
CA ALA A 95 5.41 4.39 -19.00
C ALA A 95 5.60 3.25 -19.99
N GLY A 96 6.35 3.51 -21.05
CA GLY A 96 6.75 2.52 -22.05
C GLY A 96 8.21 2.11 -21.92
N PRO A 97 8.63 1.05 -22.62
CA PRO A 97 10.05 0.77 -22.79
C PRO A 97 10.73 1.91 -23.56
N ALA A 98 11.79 2.47 -23.00
CA ALA A 98 12.65 3.44 -23.68
C ALA A 98 13.43 2.74 -24.80
N LYS A 99 13.64 3.46 -25.91
CA LYS A 99 14.29 2.94 -27.12
C LYS A 99 15.76 2.53 -26.90
N ASP A 100 16.43 3.09 -25.89
CA ASP A 100 17.89 3.18 -25.93
C ASP A 100 18.63 2.42 -24.82
N ASN A 101 17.96 1.91 -23.79
CA ASN A 101 18.67 1.35 -22.61
C ASN A 101 17.82 0.48 -21.67
N GLY A 102 16.63 0.04 -22.07
CA GLY A 102 15.75 -0.74 -21.19
C GLY A 102 15.27 0.03 -19.95
N ARG A 103 15.41 1.36 -19.91
CA ARG A 103 14.68 2.20 -18.95
C ARG A 103 13.21 2.30 -19.33
N LEU A 104 12.40 2.72 -18.38
CA LEU A 104 11.06 3.19 -18.69
C LEU A 104 11.14 4.64 -19.17
N GLN A 105 10.18 5.05 -19.98
CA GLN A 105 9.98 6.44 -20.35
C GLN A 105 8.52 6.78 -20.03
N LEU A 106 8.31 7.80 -19.20
CA LEU A 106 6.97 8.27 -18.88
C LEU A 106 6.36 8.93 -20.12
N PHE A 107 5.11 8.60 -20.43
CA PHE A 107 4.33 9.30 -21.44
C PHE A 107 3.78 10.57 -20.82
N GLY A 108 4.12 11.71 -21.41
CA GLY A 108 3.71 13.06 -21.02
C GLY A 108 3.50 13.93 -22.24
#